data_AF-A0A1Y4CX25-F1
#
_entry.id   AF-A0A1Y4CX25-F1
#
_cell.length_a   1.000
_cell.length_b   1.000
_cell.length_c   1.000
_cell.angle_alpha   90.00
_cell.angle_beta   90.00
_cell.angle_gamma   90.00
#
_symmetry.space_group_name_H-M   'P 1'
#
loop_
_entity.id
_entity.type
_entity.pdbx_description
1 polymer ?
#
loop_
_entity_poly.entity_id
_entity_poly.type
_entity_poly.pdbx_seq_one_letter_code
_entity_poly.pdbx_strand_id
1 'polypeptide(L)'
;MNETITFETMPKAMAYLITKVEALEKVLMEKSEAPAAPMDRWLNIDELKAYLPDHPAKATIYGWVSRREIPYHKGGKNYVSFNPTLINGYQTVNAEVEAS
;
A
#
# COMPACT_ATOMS: atom_id res chain seq x y z
N MET A 1 -31.92 -21.70 0.87
CA MET A 1 -32.07 -23.08 0.38
C MET A 1 -30.82 -23.82 0.79
N ASN A 2 -30.90 -24.66 1.83
CA ASN A 2 -29.78 -25.51 2.23
C ASN A 2 -29.85 -26.79 1.39
N GLU A 3 -29.17 -26.80 0.25
CA GLU A 3 -28.94 -28.03 -0.49
C GLU A 3 -28.06 -28.92 0.37
N THR A 4 -28.62 -30.04 0.83
CA THR A 4 -27.86 -31.07 1.55
C THR A 4 -26.84 -31.65 0.60
N ILE A 5 -25.56 -31.39 0.84
CA ILE A 5 -24.46 -31.97 0.06
C ILE A 5 -24.48 -33.49 0.27
N THR A 6 -24.76 -34.23 -0.80
CA THR A 6 -24.67 -35.69 -0.82
C THR A 6 -23.30 -36.12 -1.36
N PHE A 7 -22.90 -37.37 -1.09
CA PHE A 7 -21.59 -37.91 -1.50
C PHE A 7 -21.34 -37.76 -3.01
N GLU A 8 -22.35 -38.03 -3.84
CA GLU A 8 -22.29 -37.87 -5.31
C GLU A 8 -22.10 -36.41 -5.76
N THR A 9 -22.64 -35.46 -5.00
CA THR A 9 -22.51 -34.02 -5.31
C THR A 9 -21.27 -33.38 -4.70
N MET A 10 -20.54 -34.10 -3.84
CA MET A 10 -19.38 -33.61 -3.12
C MET A 10 -18.22 -33.22 -4.04
N PRO A 11 -17.82 -34.02 -5.06
CA PRO A 11 -16.75 -33.61 -5.97
C PRO A 11 -17.08 -32.32 -6.71
N LYS A 12 -18.35 -32.13 -7.09
CA LYS A 12 -18.84 -30.92 -7.77
C LYS A 12 -18.84 -29.70 -6.85
N ALA A 13 -19.27 -29.87 -5.60
CA ALA A 13 -19.22 -28.81 -4.60
C ALA A 13 -17.78 -28.38 -4.28
N MET A 14 -16.85 -29.34 -4.18
CA MET A 14 -15.43 -29.06 -3.98
C MET A 14 -14.82 -28.32 -5.16
N ALA A 15 -15.08 -28.75 -6.40
CA ALA A 15 -14.63 -28.05 -7.60
C ALA A 15 -15.13 -26.59 -7.62
N TYR A 16 -16.40 -26.37 -7.27
CA TYR A 16 -16.97 -25.02 -7.17
C TYR A 16 -16.26 -24.16 -6.12
N LEU A 17 -15.95 -24.72 -4.95
CA LEU A 17 -15.21 -24.00 -3.91
C LEU A 17 -13.79 -23.64 -4.36
N ILE A 18 -13.07 -24.57 -5.00
CA ILE A 18 -11.72 -24.32 -5.52
C ILE A 18 -11.75 -23.14 -6.48
N THR A 19 -12.66 -23.14 -7.46
CA THR A 19 -12.78 -22.03 -8.42
C THR A 19 -13.12 -20.70 -7.74
N LYS A 20 -13.93 -20.71 -6.68
CA LYS A 20 -14.26 -19.49 -5.92
C LYS A 20 -13.06 -18.97 -5.12
N VAL A 21 -12.26 -19.87 -4.54
CA VAL A 21 -11.03 -19.50 -3.84
C VAL A 21 -10.01 -18.90 -4.81
N GLU A 22 -9.76 -19.53 -5.96
CA GLU A 22 -8.86 -18.99 -6.99
C GLU A 22 -9.31 -17.60 -7.50
N ALA A 23 -10.61 -17.41 -7.71
CA ALA A 23 -11.15 -16.11 -8.10
C ALA A 23 -10.95 -15.04 -7.01
N LEU A 24 -11.09 -15.40 -5.74
CA LEU A 24 -10.82 -14.50 -4.62
C LEU A 24 -9.33 -14.16 -4.51
N GLU A 25 -8.45 -15.15 -4.64
CA GLU A 25 -7.00 -14.95 -4.66
C GLU A 25 -6.59 -13.98 -5.76
N LYS A 26 -7.14 -14.15 -6.97
CA LYS A 26 -6.90 -13.24 -8.10
C LYS A 26 -7.35 -11.82 -7.80
N VAL A 27 -8.56 -11.62 -7.26
CA VAL A 27 -9.07 -10.29 -6.89
C VAL A 27 -8.20 -9.65 -5.80
N LEU A 28 -7.70 -10.43 -4.85
CA LEU A 28 -6.80 -9.94 -3.81
C LEU A 28 -5.43 -9.54 -4.37
N MET A 29 -4.87 -10.34 -5.29
CA MET A 29 -3.63 -10.00 -6.00
C MET A 29 -3.78 -8.70 -6.81
N GLU A 30 -4.85 -8.60 -7.62
CA GLU A 30 -5.16 -7.39 -8.39
C GLU A 30 -5.33 -6.15 -7.49
N LYS A 31 -5.92 -6.32 -6.30
CA LYS A 31 -6.09 -5.24 -5.32
C LYS A 31 -4.78 -4.89 -4.58
N SER A 32 -3.85 -5.84 -4.45
CA SER A 32 -2.51 -5.56 -3.93
C SER A 32 -1.58 -4.91 -4.95
N GLU A 33 -1.81 -5.16 -6.25
CA GLU A 33 -1.08 -4.54 -7.36
C GLU A 33 -1.66 -3.19 -7.78
N ALA A 34 -2.95 -2.94 -7.51
CA ALA A 34 -3.51 -1.60 -7.61
C ALA A 34 -2.81 -0.71 -6.57
N PRO A 35 -2.15 0.39 -6.98
CA PRO A 35 -1.59 1.34 -6.03
C PRO A 35 -2.76 1.81 -5.17
N ALA A 36 -2.71 1.46 -3.88
CA ALA A 36 -3.76 1.75 -2.91
C ALA A 36 -4.26 3.18 -3.16
N ALA A 37 -5.55 3.31 -3.52
CA ALA A 37 -6.18 4.58 -3.82
C ALA A 37 -5.68 5.64 -2.84
N PRO A 38 -5.26 6.82 -3.32
CA PRO A 38 -4.52 7.79 -2.52
C PRO A 38 -5.33 8.07 -1.28
N MET A 39 -4.90 7.46 -0.17
CA MET A 39 -5.54 7.69 1.11
C MET A 39 -5.31 9.18 1.35
N ASP A 40 -6.38 9.96 1.39
CA ASP A 40 -6.41 11.36 1.79
C ASP A 40 -6.13 11.50 3.30
N ARG A 41 -5.24 10.63 3.80
CA ARG A 41 -4.80 10.48 5.16
C ARG A 41 -3.32 10.78 5.16
N TRP A 42 -2.98 11.74 5.98
CA TRP A 42 -1.60 12.07 6.27
C TRP A 42 -0.97 10.94 7.08
N LEU A 43 0.19 10.46 6.64
CA LEU A 43 0.97 9.44 7.30
C LEU A 43 1.80 10.04 8.42
N ASN A 44 1.93 9.32 9.53
CA ASN A 44 2.97 9.59 10.52
C ASN A 44 4.33 9.03 10.07
N ILE A 45 5.39 9.22 10.86
CA ILE A 45 6.74 8.77 10.49
C ILE A 45 6.88 7.23 10.42
N ASP A 46 6.18 6.49 11.28
CA ASP A 46 6.19 5.03 11.29
C ASP A 46 5.46 4.47 10.07
N GLU A 47 4.34 5.08 9.72
CA GLU A 47 3.55 4.76 8.53
C GLU A 47 4.31 5.10 7.25
N LEU A 48 5.02 6.25 7.21
CA LEU A 48 5.86 6.59 6.06
C LEU A 48 6.99 5.57 5.87
N LYS A 49 7.62 5.11 6.96
CA LYS A 49 8.63 4.05 6.89
C LYS A 49 8.06 2.75 6.30
N ALA A 50 6.84 2.37 6.67
CA ALA A 50 6.19 1.19 6.13
C ALA A 50 5.72 1.40 4.67
N TYR A 51 5.40 2.64 4.30
CA TYR A 51 4.94 3.02 2.97
C TYR A 51 6.07 3.01 1.93
N LEU A 52 7.28 3.43 2.31
CA LEU A 52 8.42 3.49 1.41
C LEU A 52 9.02 2.09 1.16
N PRO A 53 9.39 1.76 -0.09
CA PRO A 53 9.89 0.43 -0.44
C PRO A 53 11.22 0.08 0.25
N ASP A 54 12.08 1.08 0.47
CA ASP A 54 13.40 0.89 1.10
C ASP A 54 13.37 0.83 2.64
N HIS A 55 12.18 0.99 3.25
CA HIS A 55 11.97 1.01 4.70
C HIS A 55 13.03 1.80 5.52
N PRO A 56 13.31 3.07 5.16
CA PRO A 56 14.39 3.85 5.75
C PRO A 56 14.21 4.05 7.26
N ALA A 57 15.33 4.15 7.99
CA ALA A 57 15.30 4.45 9.41
C ALA A 57 14.68 5.83 9.69
N LYS A 58 14.03 6.00 10.85
CA LYS A 58 13.42 7.30 11.24
C LYS A 58 14.42 8.46 11.18
N ALA A 59 15.67 8.22 11.56
CA ALA A 59 16.73 9.22 11.50
C ALA A 59 16.98 9.72 10.06
N THR A 60 16.95 8.81 9.09
CA THR A 60 17.08 9.13 7.66
C THR A 60 15.89 9.98 7.20
N ILE A 61 14.66 9.59 7.55
CA ILE A 61 13.45 10.36 7.24
C ILE A 61 13.52 11.77 7.85
N TYR A 62 13.93 11.90 9.11
CA TYR A 62 14.13 13.22 9.71
C TYR A 62 15.23 14.04 9.02
N GLY A 63 16.27 13.37 8.51
CA GLY A 63 17.29 13.98 7.65
C GLY A 63 16.71 14.54 6.35
N TRP A 64 15.78 13.81 5.71
CA TRP A 64 15.08 14.28 4.52
C TRP A 64 14.17 15.47 4.81
N VAL A 65 13.46 15.44 5.94
CA VAL A 65 12.63 16.57 6.40
C VAL A 65 13.47 17.82 6.67
N SER A 66 14.62 17.67 7.33
CA SER A 66 15.49 18.81 7.66
C SER A 66 16.14 19.43 6.41
N ARG A 67 16.50 18.60 5.43
CA ARG A 67 17.01 19.04 4.11
C ARG A 67 15.92 19.44 3.12
N ARG A 68 14.64 19.31 3.49
CA ARG A 68 13.47 19.58 2.62
C ARG A 68 13.46 18.76 1.33
N GLU A 69 14.01 17.55 1.38
CA GLU A 69 14.06 16.62 0.24
C GLU A 69 12.70 15.93 -0.01
N ILE A 70 11.84 15.90 1.01
CA ILE A 70 10.48 15.35 0.91
C ILE A 70 9.44 16.36 1.39
N PRO A 71 8.24 16.41 0.77
CA PRO A 71 7.12 17.19 1.26
C PRO A 71 6.66 16.71 2.64
N TYR A 72 6.47 17.65 3.54
CA TYR A 72 5.93 17.38 4.87
C TYR A 72 5.05 18.53 5.34
N HIS A 73 4.15 18.24 6.26
CA HIS A 73 3.41 19.24 7.01
C HIS A 73 3.77 19.12 8.48
N LYS A 74 4.02 20.27 9.11
CA LYS A 74 4.35 20.35 10.53
C LYS A 74 3.10 20.75 11.31
N GLY A 75 2.59 19.83 12.13
CA GLY A 75 1.54 20.12 13.11
C GLY A 75 2.14 20.30 14.51
N GLY A 76 1.70 21.31 15.27
CA GLY A 76 2.13 21.51 16.65
C GLY A 76 3.66 21.53 16.87
N LYS A 77 4.10 21.24 18.10
CA LYS A 77 5.51 21.35 18.49
C LYS A 77 6.39 20.23 17.93
N ASN A 78 5.88 19.00 17.83
CA ASN A 78 6.65 17.78 17.51
C ASN A 78 5.96 16.83 16.51
N TYR A 79 4.91 17.26 15.80
CA TYR A 79 4.20 16.39 14.88
C TYR A 79 4.54 16.74 13.44
N VAL A 80 4.98 15.72 12.69
CA VAL A 80 5.27 15.82 11.25
C VAL A 80 4.45 14.76 10.56
N SER A 81 3.76 15.18 9.51
CA SER A 81 2.86 14.34 8.74
C SER A 81 3.17 14.42 7.25
N PHE A 82 2.95 13.33 6.53
CA PHE A 82 3.35 13.15 5.14
C PHE A 82 2.16 12.79 4.27
N ASN A 83 2.07 13.38 3.08
CA ASN A 83 1.02 13.03 2.13
C ASN A 83 1.60 12.06 1.07
N PRO A 84 1.08 10.83 0.94
CA PRO A 84 1.60 9.83 0.00
C PRO A 84 1.67 10.32 -1.45
N THR A 85 0.65 11.05 -1.90
CA THR A 85 0.59 11.58 -3.27
C THR A 85 1.71 12.58 -3.55
N LEU A 86 1.99 13.46 -2.59
CA LEU A 86 3.09 14.42 -2.71
C LEU A 86 4.46 13.74 -2.67
N ILE A 87 4.62 12.73 -1.82
CA ILE A 87 5.86 11.95 -1.71
C ILE A 87 6.16 11.23 -3.03
N ASN A 88 5.16 10.55 -3.61
CA ASN A 88 5.34 9.83 -4.88
C ASN A 88 5.66 10.79 -6.02
N GLY A 89 4.96 11.93 -6.10
CA GLY A 89 5.25 12.96 -7.10
C GLY A 89 6.69 13.48 -7.03
N TYR A 90 7.24 13.64 -5.81
CA TYR A 90 8.64 14.03 -5.61
C TYR A 90 9.62 12.94 -6.05
N GLN A 91 9.33 11.66 -5.77
CA GLN A 91 10.21 10.56 -6.18
C GLN A 91 10.26 10.40 -7.71
N THR A 92 9.12 10.54 -8.40
CA THR A 92 9.06 10.44 -9.86
C THR A 92 9.89 11.54 -10.53
N VAL A 93 9.78 12.78 -10.07
CA VAL A 93 10.54 13.91 -10.63
C VAL A 93 12.04 13.73 -10.41
N ASN A 94 12.47 13.33 -9.22
CA ASN A 94 13.90 13.12 -8.96
C ASN A 94 14.49 11.94 -9.75
N ALA A 95 13.71 10.87 -9.95
CA ALA A 95 14.14 9.72 -10.75
C ALA A 95 14.32 10.10 -12.24
N GLU A 96 13.48 10.97 -12.78
CA GLU A 96 13.60 11.46 -14.17
C GLU A 96 14.80 12.40 -14.36
N VAL A 97 15.15 13.19 -13.34
CA VAL A 97 16.30 14.10 -13.39
C VAL A 97 17.64 13.36 -13.31
N GLU A 98 17.73 12.26 -12.56
CA GLU A 98 18.97 11.46 -12.52
C GLU A 98 19.15 10.52 -13.73
N ALA A 99 18.07 10.24 -14.47
CA ALA A 99 18.11 9.41 -15.67
C ALA A 99 18.50 10.18 -16.95
N SER A 100 18.77 11.49 -16.86
CA SER A 100 19.06 12.39 -17.98
C SER A 100 20.45 13.02 -17.90
#